data_AF-A0A7Y2ZJ57-F1
#
_entry.id   AF-A0A7Y2ZJ57-F1
#
_cell.length_a   1.000
_cell.length_b   1.000
_cell.length_c   1.000
_cell.angle_alpha   90.00
_cell.angle_beta   90.00
_cell.angle_gamma   90.00
#
_symmetry.space_group_name_H-M   'P 1'
#
loop_
_entity.id
_entity.type
_entity.pdbx_description
1 polymer ?
#
loop_
_entity_poly.entity_id
_entity_poly.type
_entity_poly.pdbx_seq_one_letter_code
_entity_poly.pdbx_strand_id
1 'polypeptide(L)'
;MNDADRVNANGIDDVSGGGSPLDRVVVVLDHPQNVVNIAGVIRAMLNMGLSRLRLVQPDEFDPWRIDGIAHRSGPLVEATEIVDTLEDAVADCVFVVGTTARARTANRNYVRPRPVAAEMLARAVDGPVALVFGREDRGLTNEGLDLCHRIAIIPTDEEYSSLNLAQAFLVLAYELQMVATEGGAELPAGRRSTRPATQGEMEGMYTALERGLGRIQFFKGTRRSDAVVRTLRTVLARADLDRRESRLIQAIGFEIGHYMDRHGIGTADTPTEEDA
;
A
#
# COMPACT_ATOMS: atom_id res chain seq x y z
N MET A 1 -14.63 43.51 28.42
CA MET A 1 -15.69 42.59 28.89
C MET A 1 -16.48 42.18 27.66
N ASN A 2 -16.35 40.99 27.08
CA ASN A 2 -15.36 39.91 27.23
C ASN A 2 -15.46 39.02 25.98
N ASP A 3 -14.38 38.27 25.74
CA ASP A 3 -14.31 36.99 25.02
C ASP A 3 -14.81 36.91 23.58
N ALA A 4 -13.93 37.36 22.68
CA ALA A 4 -13.75 36.72 21.39
C ALA A 4 -12.74 35.56 21.54
N ASP A 5 -13.21 34.35 21.24
CA ASP A 5 -12.49 33.29 20.56
C ASP A 5 -10.99 33.15 20.84
N ARG A 6 -10.65 32.52 21.97
CA ARG A 6 -9.35 31.88 22.18
C ARG A 6 -9.50 30.56 22.93
N VAL A 7 -9.86 29.50 22.22
CA VAL A 7 -9.47 28.14 22.57
C VAL A 7 -9.06 27.41 21.28
N ASN A 8 -7.85 27.69 20.80
CA ASN A 8 -7.15 26.79 19.91
C ASN A 8 -6.66 25.61 20.76
N ALA A 9 -7.42 24.52 20.76
CA ALA A 9 -6.96 23.22 21.22
C ALA A 9 -6.14 22.58 20.09
N ASN A 10 -4.89 23.02 19.92
CA ASN A 10 -3.86 22.32 19.18
C ASN A 10 -2.56 22.46 19.95
N GLY A 11 -2.46 21.70 21.04
CA GLY A 11 -1.21 21.41 21.73
C GLY A 11 -0.72 20.05 21.30
N ILE A 12 -0.20 19.96 20.08
CA ILE A 12 0.81 18.95 19.74
C ILE A 12 2.04 19.79 19.45
N ASP A 13 2.83 19.96 20.49
CA ASP A 13 4.14 20.58 20.39
C ASP A 13 4.97 19.78 19.39
N ASP A 14 5.36 20.50 18.34
CA ASP A 14 6.38 20.19 17.36
C ASP A 14 7.69 19.82 18.09
N VAL A 15 7.92 18.52 18.28
CA VAL A 15 9.23 17.99 18.65
C VAL A 15 10.01 17.74 17.37
N SER A 16 10.56 18.82 16.82
CA SER A 16 11.51 18.80 15.72
C SER A 16 12.87 18.27 16.21
N GLY A 17 12.95 16.95 16.32
CA GLY A 17 14.17 16.15 16.35
C GLY A 17 14.01 15.04 15.32
N GLY A 18 14.01 15.41 14.03
CA GLY A 18 13.46 14.63 12.92
C GLY A 18 14.20 13.33 12.62
N GLY A 19 13.86 12.27 13.34
CA GLY A 19 14.14 10.88 13.01
C GLY A 19 12.85 10.15 12.62
N SER A 20 12.96 9.13 11.78
CA SER A 20 11.84 8.25 11.48
C SER A 20 11.47 7.46 12.74
N PRO A 21 10.18 7.17 13.03
CA PRO A 21 9.83 6.26 14.13
C PRO A 21 10.45 4.86 13.93
N LEU A 22 10.83 4.51 12.71
CA LEU A 22 11.54 3.27 12.37
C LEU A 22 13.00 3.24 12.89
N ASP A 23 13.62 4.38 13.19
CA ASP A 23 15.01 4.46 13.66
C ASP A 23 15.20 3.78 15.02
N ARG A 24 14.10 3.58 15.76
CA ARG A 24 14.07 2.89 17.06
C ARG A 24 13.66 1.43 16.97
N VAL A 25 13.38 0.92 15.78
CA VAL A 25 13.09 -0.50 15.56
C VAL A 25 14.41 -1.24 15.32
N VAL A 26 14.70 -2.20 16.18
CA VAL A 26 15.86 -3.09 16.11
C VAL A 26 15.41 -4.43 15.53
N VAL A 27 15.98 -4.81 14.39
CA VAL A 27 15.78 -6.14 13.80
C VAL A 27 16.79 -7.08 14.43
N VAL A 28 16.32 -8.18 15.02
CA VAL A 28 17.18 -9.19 15.66
C VAL A 28 17.02 -10.52 14.94
N LEU A 29 18.13 -11.05 14.44
CA LEU A 29 18.17 -12.41 13.89
C LEU A 29 18.93 -13.32 14.87
N ASP A 30 18.21 -14.30 15.41
CA ASP A 30 18.73 -15.25 16.39
C ASP A 30 19.30 -16.50 15.69
N HIS A 31 20.62 -16.61 15.71
CA HIS A 31 21.43 -17.65 15.08
C HIS A 31 21.11 -17.93 13.60
N PRO A 32 21.05 -16.91 12.71
CA PRO A 32 20.75 -17.12 11.30
C PRO A 32 21.82 -17.98 10.63
N GLN A 33 21.39 -18.95 9.83
CA GLN A 33 22.28 -19.97 9.28
C GLN A 33 22.89 -19.58 7.93
N ASN A 34 22.14 -18.83 7.11
CA ASN A 34 22.51 -18.61 5.71
C ASN A 34 22.62 -17.12 5.37
N VAL A 35 23.77 -16.73 4.82
CA VAL A 35 24.03 -15.35 4.37
C VAL A 35 22.99 -14.85 3.35
N VAL A 36 22.38 -15.74 2.56
CA VAL A 36 21.31 -15.37 1.61
C VAL A 36 20.08 -14.85 2.36
N ASN A 37 19.73 -15.44 3.50
CA ASN A 37 18.60 -14.97 4.29
C ASN A 37 18.94 -13.67 5.01
N ILE A 38 20.15 -13.55 5.56
CA ILE A 38 20.63 -12.29 6.17
C ILE A 38 20.61 -11.17 5.13
N ALA A 39 21.17 -11.40 3.94
CA ALA A 39 21.16 -10.42 2.86
C ALA A 39 19.73 -10.10 2.38
N GLY A 40 18.83 -11.09 2.36
CA GLY A 40 17.41 -10.89 2.08
C GLY A 40 16.73 -9.97 3.12
N VAL A 41 17.01 -10.18 4.41
CA VAL A 41 16.54 -9.32 5.50
C VAL A 41 17.10 -7.91 5.34
N ILE A 42 18.41 -7.76 5.14
CA ILE A 42 19.06 -6.46 4.93
C ILE A 42 18.43 -5.71 3.74
N ARG A 43 18.20 -6.40 2.61
CA ARG A 43 17.54 -5.80 1.45
C ARG A 43 16.12 -5.34 1.79
N ALA A 44 15.36 -6.15 2.53
CA ALA A 44 14.03 -5.78 2.97
C ALA A 44 14.06 -4.60 3.97
N MET A 45 15.07 -4.52 4.84
CA MET A 45 15.28 -3.38 5.74
C MET A 45 15.48 -2.09 4.94
N LEU A 46 16.35 -2.12 3.93
CA LEU A 46 16.60 -0.98 3.03
C LEU A 46 15.35 -0.57 2.26
N ASN A 47 14.53 -1.52 1.81
CA ASN A 47 13.26 -1.23 1.12
C ASN A 47 12.24 -0.54 2.04
N MET A 48 12.23 -0.89 3.33
CA MET A 48 11.22 -0.45 4.30
C MET A 48 11.69 0.68 5.21
N GLY A 49 12.95 1.13 5.08
CA GLY A 49 13.50 2.24 5.88
C GLY A 49 13.95 1.84 7.29
N LEU A 50 14.32 0.57 7.50
CA LEU A 50 14.90 0.07 8.75
C LEU A 50 16.43 0.08 8.65
N SER A 51 17.10 0.43 9.76
CA SER A 51 18.55 0.69 9.75
C SER A 51 19.34 0.01 10.88
N ARG A 52 18.67 -0.58 11.87
CA ARG A 52 19.32 -1.23 13.02
C ARG A 52 19.16 -2.75 12.97
N LEU A 53 20.28 -3.46 12.80
CA LEU A 53 20.34 -4.91 12.74
C LEU A 53 21.24 -5.43 13.86
N ARG A 54 20.76 -6.43 14.59
CA ARG A 54 21.53 -7.23 15.53
C ARG A 54 21.49 -8.70 15.11
N LEU A 55 22.64 -9.35 15.10
CA LEU A 55 22.79 -10.76 14.82
C LEU A 55 23.27 -11.46 16.08
N VAL A 56 22.51 -12.44 16.57
CA VAL A 56 22.97 -13.32 17.65
C VAL A 56 23.68 -14.49 16.98
N GLN A 57 24.98 -14.62 17.20
CA GLN A 57 25.78 -15.77 16.74
C GLN A 57 25.42 -16.29 15.32
N PRO A 58 25.56 -15.47 14.26
CA PRO A 58 25.29 -15.92 12.88
C PRO A 58 26.28 -17.02 12.46
N ASP A 59 25.80 -18.09 11.81
CA ASP A 59 26.67 -19.16 11.29
C ASP A 59 27.56 -18.63 10.15
N GLU A 60 27.04 -17.67 9.36
CA GLU A 60 27.76 -17.02 8.27
C GLU A 60 27.42 -15.52 8.20
N PHE A 61 28.44 -14.67 8.05
CA PHE A 61 28.28 -13.24 7.76
C PHE A 61 29.42 -12.74 6.86
N ASP A 62 29.12 -12.55 5.57
CA ASP A 62 30.09 -12.11 4.56
C ASP A 62 29.59 -10.81 3.89
N PRO A 63 30.19 -9.66 4.21
CA PRO A 63 29.81 -8.37 3.63
C PRO A 63 29.83 -8.32 2.10
N TRP A 64 30.77 -9.01 1.44
CA TRP A 64 30.90 -9.00 -0.01
C TRP A 64 29.77 -9.80 -0.67
N ARG A 65 29.45 -10.98 -0.12
CA ARG A 65 28.29 -11.76 -0.56
C ARG A 65 26.97 -11.03 -0.30
N ILE A 66 26.87 -10.35 0.84
CA ILE A 66 25.69 -9.54 1.18
C ILE A 66 25.49 -8.41 0.17
N ASP A 67 26.52 -7.63 -0.16
CA ASP A 67 26.38 -6.52 -1.13
C ASP A 67 26.00 -6.99 -2.54
N GLY A 68 26.41 -8.22 -2.92
CA GLY A 68 25.98 -8.85 -4.16
C GLY A 68 24.47 -9.16 -4.24
N ILE A 69 23.79 -9.33 -3.11
CA ILE A 69 22.35 -9.64 -3.01
C ILE A 69 21.52 -8.41 -2.62
N ALA A 70 22.07 -7.61 -1.71
CA ALA A 70 21.51 -6.40 -1.14
C ALA A 70 22.39 -5.21 -1.53
N HIS A 71 22.24 -4.72 -2.76
CA HIS A 71 23.04 -3.61 -3.26
C HIS A 71 22.89 -2.36 -2.39
N ARG A 72 24.01 -1.66 -2.15
CA ARG A 72 24.10 -0.45 -1.31
C ARG A 72 23.83 -0.74 0.17
N SER A 73 24.11 -1.97 0.62
CA SER A 73 23.96 -2.38 2.02
C SER A 73 25.13 -1.98 2.92
N GLY A 74 26.24 -1.49 2.34
CA GLY A 74 27.47 -1.13 3.06
C GLY A 74 27.25 -0.43 4.41
N PRO A 75 26.53 0.70 4.48
CA PRO A 75 26.29 1.40 5.74
C PRO A 75 25.54 0.56 6.80
N LEU A 76 24.55 -0.23 6.39
CA LEU A 76 23.77 -1.07 7.31
C LEU A 76 24.61 -2.27 7.77
N VAL A 77 25.38 -2.88 6.87
CA VAL A 77 26.30 -3.98 7.18
C VAL A 77 27.38 -3.52 8.17
N GLU A 78 27.95 -2.33 7.96
CA GLU A 78 28.97 -1.75 8.86
C GLU A 78 28.40 -1.41 10.24
N ALA A 79 27.14 -0.96 10.30
CA ALA A 79 26.42 -0.68 11.54
C ALA A 79 25.81 -1.92 12.21
N THR A 80 25.93 -3.11 11.62
CA THR A 80 25.34 -4.33 12.17
C THR A 80 26.08 -4.76 13.43
N GLU A 81 25.35 -4.94 14.52
CA GLU A 81 25.90 -5.42 15.79
C GLU A 81 25.84 -6.97 15.82
N ILE A 82 26.95 -7.63 16.14
CA ILE A 82 26.99 -9.08 16.39
C ILE A 82 27.16 -9.29 17.89
N VAL A 83 26.25 -10.05 18.50
CA VAL A 83 26.21 -10.28 19.95
C VAL A 83 26.16 -11.78 20.28
N ASP A 84 26.49 -12.11 21.52
CA ASP A 84 26.65 -13.50 21.97
C ASP A 84 25.33 -14.18 22.34
N THR A 85 24.37 -13.42 22.90
CA THR A 85 23.11 -13.99 23.39
C THR A 85 21.90 -13.18 22.93
N LEU A 86 20.74 -13.84 22.91
CA LEU A 86 19.48 -13.17 22.58
C LEU A 86 19.09 -12.16 23.67
N GLU A 87 19.42 -12.45 24.93
CA GLU A 87 19.26 -11.57 26.07
C GLU A 87 20.01 -10.25 25.86
N ASP A 88 21.29 -10.31 25.43
CA ASP A 88 22.08 -9.11 25.13
C ASP A 88 21.47 -8.32 23.96
N ALA A 89 20.96 -9.02 22.95
CA ALA A 89 20.36 -8.40 21.77
C ALA A 89 19.10 -7.59 22.07
N VAL A 90 18.38 -7.89 23.15
CA VAL A 90 17.11 -7.23 23.51
C VAL A 90 17.19 -6.46 24.82
N ALA A 91 18.34 -6.44 25.51
CA ALA A 91 18.49 -5.90 26.86
C ALA A 91 18.09 -4.41 27.01
N ASP A 92 18.30 -3.60 25.98
CA ASP A 92 17.94 -2.17 25.93
C ASP A 92 16.54 -1.90 25.36
N CYS A 93 15.80 -2.93 24.95
CA CYS A 93 14.52 -2.77 24.27
C CYS A 93 13.35 -2.70 25.27
N VAL A 94 12.50 -1.69 25.13
CA VAL A 94 11.30 -1.49 25.97
C VAL A 94 10.13 -2.39 25.54
N PHE A 95 10.21 -2.96 24.34
CA PHE A 95 9.20 -3.87 23.81
C PHE A 95 9.84 -4.85 22.81
N VAL A 96 9.47 -6.12 22.90
CA VAL A 96 10.10 -7.22 22.15
C VAL A 96 9.01 -8.08 21.54
N VAL A 97 9.07 -8.25 20.22
CA VAL A 97 8.12 -9.05 19.45
C VAL A 97 8.87 -10.22 18.82
N GLY A 98 8.57 -11.43 19.29
CA GLY A 98 9.07 -12.67 18.68
C GLY A 98 8.15 -13.15 17.57
N THR A 99 8.66 -13.99 16.67
CA THR A 99 7.89 -14.55 15.56
C THR A 99 7.82 -16.07 15.62
N THR A 100 6.69 -16.64 15.17
CA THR A 100 6.54 -18.08 15.02
C THR A 100 5.52 -18.42 13.94
N ALA A 101 5.68 -19.58 13.30
CA ALA A 101 4.74 -20.06 12.29
C ALA A 101 3.42 -20.58 12.89
N ARG A 102 3.44 -21.06 14.15
CA ARG A 102 2.28 -21.70 14.79
C ARG A 102 2.29 -21.44 16.29
N ALA A 103 1.09 -21.44 16.89
CA ALA A 103 0.96 -21.39 18.33
C ALA A 103 1.71 -22.57 18.97
N ARG A 104 2.38 -22.29 20.09
CA ARG A 104 3.04 -23.27 20.94
C ARG A 104 2.15 -23.61 22.13
N THR A 105 2.50 -24.65 22.88
CA THR A 105 1.72 -25.18 24.00
C THR A 105 1.53 -24.19 25.14
N ALA A 106 2.52 -23.30 25.37
CA ALA A 106 2.40 -22.24 26.36
C ALA A 106 1.38 -21.19 25.94
N ASN A 107 0.58 -20.71 26.89
CA ASN A 107 -0.35 -19.60 26.66
C ASN A 107 0.45 -18.29 26.54
N ARG A 108 0.67 -17.83 25.30
CA ARG A 108 1.43 -16.62 24.99
C ARG A 108 0.52 -15.53 24.41
N ASN A 109 0.97 -14.29 24.48
CA ASN A 109 0.26 -13.14 23.90
C ASN A 109 0.46 -13.11 22.38
N TYR A 110 -0.30 -13.94 21.67
CA TYR A 110 -0.26 -14.00 20.21
C TYR A 110 -0.92 -12.77 19.57
N VAL A 111 -0.33 -12.30 18.47
CA VAL A 111 -0.79 -11.10 17.77
C VAL A 111 -0.58 -11.25 16.25
N ARG A 112 -1.32 -10.47 15.46
CA ARG A 112 -1.15 -10.43 14.00
C ARG A 112 -0.17 -9.32 13.59
N PRO A 113 0.45 -9.40 12.41
CA PRO A 113 1.44 -8.41 11.94
C PRO A 113 0.95 -6.95 11.98
N ARG A 114 -0.24 -6.68 11.46
CA ARG A 114 -0.79 -5.32 11.41
C ARG A 114 -0.98 -4.65 12.79
N PRO A 115 -1.72 -5.24 13.75
CA PRO A 115 -1.89 -4.62 15.05
C PRO A 115 -0.57 -4.52 15.84
N VAL A 116 0.35 -5.49 15.71
CA VAL A 116 1.62 -5.41 16.43
C VAL A 116 2.54 -4.32 15.88
N ALA A 117 2.52 -4.05 14.56
CA ALA A 117 3.28 -2.95 13.98
C ALA A 117 2.87 -1.60 14.59
N ALA A 118 1.57 -1.36 14.77
CA ALA A 118 1.06 -0.16 15.42
C ALA A 118 1.48 -0.09 16.91
N GLU A 119 1.38 -1.20 17.64
CA GLU A 119 1.82 -1.28 19.04
C GLU A 119 3.33 -1.00 19.17
N MET A 120 4.16 -1.58 18.28
CA MET A 120 5.61 -1.38 18.28
C MET A 120 5.99 0.09 18.08
N LEU A 121 5.42 0.78 17.09
CA LEU A 121 5.75 2.19 16.84
C LEU A 121 5.23 3.11 17.93
N ALA A 122 4.09 2.80 18.55
CA ALA A 122 3.61 3.54 19.73
C ALA A 122 4.58 3.40 20.91
N ARG A 123 5.11 2.19 21.15
CA ARG A 123 6.10 1.90 22.21
C ARG A 123 7.49 2.45 21.89
N ALA A 124 7.82 2.62 20.62
CA ALA A 124 9.11 3.16 20.18
C ALA A 124 9.36 4.58 20.71
N VAL A 125 8.31 5.33 21.07
CA VAL A 125 8.43 6.65 21.72
C VAL A 125 9.16 6.57 23.06
N ASP A 126 9.01 5.45 23.79
CA ASP A 126 9.59 5.24 25.12
C ASP A 126 11.01 4.62 25.09
N GLY A 127 11.43 4.05 23.95
CA GLY A 127 12.77 3.46 23.79
C GLY A 127 12.87 2.51 22.58
N PRO A 128 14.02 1.83 22.40
CA PRO A 128 14.18 0.84 21.33
C PRO A 128 13.15 -0.30 21.42
N VAL A 129 12.67 -0.78 20.28
CA VAL A 129 11.77 -1.94 20.22
C VAL A 129 12.37 -3.00 19.31
N ALA A 130 12.32 -4.27 19.72
CA ALA A 130 12.92 -5.38 18.98
C ALA A 130 11.88 -6.19 18.21
N LEU A 131 12.21 -6.51 16.96
CA LEU A 131 11.54 -7.54 16.15
C LEU A 131 12.47 -8.73 15.97
N VAL A 132 12.14 -9.86 16.60
CA VAL A 132 13.01 -11.03 16.74
C VAL A 132 12.56 -12.18 15.84
N PHE A 133 13.50 -12.70 15.06
CA PHE A 133 13.33 -13.88 14.24
C PHE A 133 14.33 -14.95 14.65
N GLY A 134 13.85 -16.19 14.73
CA GLY A 134 14.71 -17.33 15.04
C GLY A 134 15.34 -17.96 13.81
N ARG A 135 16.08 -19.03 14.07
CA ARG A 135 16.71 -19.91 13.10
C ARG A 135 15.74 -20.38 12.02
N GLU A 136 16.22 -20.55 10.79
CA GLU A 136 15.37 -20.90 9.65
C GLU A 136 14.74 -22.30 9.75
N ASP A 137 15.42 -23.24 10.40
CA ASP A 137 14.99 -24.64 10.52
C ASP A 137 14.07 -24.89 11.73
N ARG A 138 14.22 -24.10 12.81
CA ARG A 138 13.58 -24.35 14.11
C ARG A 138 12.75 -23.18 14.65
N GLY A 139 12.96 -21.98 14.13
CA GLY A 139 12.45 -20.74 14.71
C GLY A 139 13.07 -20.45 16.08
N LEU A 140 12.40 -19.61 16.87
CA LEU A 140 12.81 -19.28 18.22
C LEU A 140 12.58 -20.47 19.18
N THR A 141 13.50 -20.63 20.13
CA THR A 141 13.35 -21.57 21.25
C THR A 141 12.25 -21.10 22.21
N ASN A 142 11.84 -21.94 23.16
CA ASN A 142 10.87 -21.51 24.16
C ASN A 142 11.45 -20.41 25.06
N GLU A 143 12.74 -20.53 25.40
CA GLU A 143 13.49 -19.55 26.19
C GLU A 143 13.53 -18.21 25.45
N GLY A 144 13.81 -18.21 24.14
CA GLY A 144 13.77 -16.99 23.34
C GLY A 144 12.37 -16.37 23.23
N LEU A 145 11.33 -17.20 23.13
CA LEU A 145 9.94 -16.73 23.16
C LEU A 145 9.53 -16.19 24.54
N ASP A 146 10.18 -16.59 25.63
CA ASP A 146 9.92 -16.09 26.99
C ASP A 146 10.44 -14.67 27.20
N LEU A 147 11.42 -14.24 26.40
CA LEU A 147 11.91 -12.85 26.37
C LEU A 147 10.95 -11.90 25.65
N CYS A 148 9.92 -12.42 24.97
CA CYS A 148 9.06 -11.64 24.09
C CYS A 148 7.75 -11.20 24.78
N HIS A 149 7.38 -9.94 24.61
CA HIS A 149 6.13 -9.36 25.11
C HIS A 149 4.91 -9.77 24.27
N ARG A 150 5.14 -9.97 22.96
CA ARG A 150 4.17 -10.45 21.97
C ARG A 150 4.81 -11.49 21.07
N ILE A 151 3.99 -12.43 20.62
CA ILE A 151 4.38 -13.40 19.60
C ILE A 151 3.56 -13.16 18.34
N ALA A 152 4.19 -12.67 17.29
CA ALA A 152 3.54 -12.44 16.00
C ALA A 152 3.43 -13.75 15.21
N ILE A 153 2.22 -14.03 14.71
CA ILE A 153 1.94 -15.13 13.78
C ILE A 153 1.38 -14.57 12.48
N ILE A 154 2.17 -14.68 11.42
CA ILE A 154 1.73 -14.33 10.05
C ILE A 154 0.71 -15.40 9.61
N PRO A 155 -0.52 -15.01 9.23
CA PRO A 155 -1.48 -15.95 8.66
C PRO A 155 -0.91 -16.55 7.37
N THR A 156 -0.83 -17.87 7.32
CA THR A 156 -0.36 -18.67 6.19
C THR A 156 -1.27 -19.87 6.01
N ASP A 157 -1.08 -20.60 4.91
CA ASP A 157 -1.76 -21.87 4.70
C ASP A 157 -1.40 -22.88 5.81
N GLU A 158 -2.38 -23.64 6.30
CA GLU A 158 -2.19 -24.56 7.43
C GLU A 158 -1.24 -25.73 7.09
N GLU A 159 -1.25 -26.18 5.83
CA GLU A 159 -0.41 -27.27 5.34
C GLU A 159 1.00 -26.78 4.99
N TYR A 160 1.17 -25.50 4.67
CA TYR A 160 2.45 -24.89 4.30
C TYR A 160 2.72 -23.57 5.03
N SER A 161 2.82 -23.64 6.36
CA SER A 161 2.81 -22.45 7.22
C SER A 161 4.17 -21.76 7.41
N SER A 162 5.27 -22.42 7.04
CA SER A 162 6.63 -21.94 7.30
C SER A 162 7.12 -21.04 6.16
N LEU A 163 7.20 -19.75 6.42
CA LEU A 163 7.80 -18.79 5.49
C LEU A 163 9.32 -18.81 5.57
N ASN A 164 10.00 -18.47 4.48
CA ASN A 164 11.41 -18.13 4.52
C ASN A 164 11.65 -16.93 5.44
N LEU A 165 12.79 -16.89 6.14
CA LEU A 165 13.15 -15.84 7.10
C LEU A 165 12.98 -14.42 6.53
N ALA A 166 13.55 -14.14 5.35
CA ALA A 166 13.46 -12.82 4.73
C ALA A 166 12.02 -12.48 4.30
N GLN A 167 11.21 -13.47 3.93
CA GLN A 167 9.80 -13.27 3.57
C GLN A 167 8.96 -12.97 4.81
N ALA A 168 9.15 -13.72 5.90
CA ALA A 168 8.49 -13.47 7.17
C ALA A 168 8.82 -12.06 7.68
N PHE A 169 10.10 -11.69 7.61
CA PHE A 169 10.54 -10.35 7.95
C PHE A 169 9.90 -9.27 7.08
N LEU A 170 9.89 -9.46 5.75
CA LEU A 170 9.32 -8.49 4.81
C LEU A 170 7.86 -8.15 5.12
N VAL A 171 7.04 -9.13 5.52
CA VAL A 171 5.62 -8.90 5.89
C VAL A 171 5.52 -7.96 7.10
N LEU A 172 6.31 -8.18 8.15
CA LEU A 172 6.28 -7.35 9.35
C LEU A 172 6.92 -5.98 9.11
N ALA A 173 8.02 -5.92 8.34
CA ALA A 173 8.67 -4.68 7.96
C ALA A 173 7.74 -3.79 7.10
N TYR A 174 6.96 -4.39 6.20
CA TYR A 174 5.94 -3.69 5.43
C TYR A 174 4.85 -3.10 6.32
N GLU A 175 4.30 -3.87 7.27
CA GLU A 175 3.27 -3.35 8.19
C GLU A 175 3.84 -2.21 9.07
N LEU A 176 5.11 -2.28 9.49
CA LEU A 176 5.80 -1.18 10.18
C LEU A 176 5.90 0.07 9.31
N GLN A 177 6.31 -0.06 8.04
CA GLN A 177 6.37 1.05 7.10
C GLN A 177 4.98 1.68 6.88
N MET A 178 3.95 0.85 6.72
CA MET A 178 2.57 1.32 6.52
C MET A 178 2.07 2.14 7.70
N VAL A 179 2.40 1.75 8.94
CA VAL A 179 2.07 2.56 10.12
C VAL A 179 2.92 3.84 10.15
N ALA A 180 4.24 3.74 9.93
CA ALA A 180 5.15 4.89 9.97
C ALA A 180 4.83 5.97 8.94
N THR A 181 4.20 5.59 7.82
CA THR A 181 3.83 6.48 6.72
C THR A 181 2.33 6.72 6.62
N GLU A 182 1.56 6.39 7.67
CA GLU A 182 0.11 6.59 7.73
C GLU A 182 -0.67 6.00 6.51
N GLY A 183 -0.22 4.86 5.99
CA GLY A 183 -0.84 4.23 4.81
C GLY A 183 -0.04 4.35 3.52
N GLY A 184 1.17 4.92 3.57
CA GLY A 184 2.05 5.09 2.43
C GLY A 184 1.92 6.47 1.78
N ALA A 185 2.87 6.80 0.90
CA ALA A 185 2.72 7.96 0.03
C ALA A 185 1.47 7.79 -0.85
N GLU A 186 0.78 8.90 -1.15
CA GLU A 186 -0.32 8.88 -2.12
C GLU A 186 0.15 8.20 -3.41
N LEU A 187 -0.65 7.23 -3.87
CA LEU A 187 -0.37 6.56 -5.14
C LEU A 187 -0.28 7.63 -6.24
N PRO A 188 0.66 7.50 -7.21
CA PRO A 188 0.70 8.41 -8.34
C PRO A 188 -0.66 8.44 -9.03
N ALA A 189 -1.40 9.54 -8.88
CA ALA A 189 -2.62 9.74 -9.63
C ALA A 189 -2.22 9.99 -11.09
N GLY A 190 -2.88 9.32 -12.04
CA GLY A 190 -2.79 9.71 -13.44
C GLY A 190 -3.09 11.20 -13.55
N ARG A 191 -2.22 11.97 -14.23
CA ARG A 191 -2.45 13.42 -14.40
C ARG A 191 -3.76 13.62 -15.14
N ARG A 192 -4.82 14.00 -14.42
CA ARG A 192 -5.95 14.71 -15.04
C ARG A 192 -5.35 15.92 -15.74
N SER A 193 -5.64 16.08 -17.03
CA SER A 193 -5.11 17.22 -17.78
C SER A 193 -5.72 18.53 -17.25
N THR A 194 -6.91 18.46 -16.64
CA THR A 194 -7.70 19.60 -16.16
C THR A 194 -8.54 19.24 -14.92
N ARG A 195 -9.34 20.21 -14.42
CA ARG A 195 -10.33 19.97 -13.35
C ARG A 195 -11.37 18.91 -13.77
N PRO A 196 -12.02 18.23 -12.81
CA PRO A 196 -13.18 17.39 -13.08
C PRO A 196 -14.22 18.11 -13.95
N ALA A 197 -14.87 17.37 -14.84
CA ALA A 197 -15.99 17.90 -15.61
C ALA A 197 -17.13 18.28 -14.66
N THR A 198 -17.72 19.46 -14.86
CA THR A 198 -18.93 19.84 -14.13
C THR A 198 -20.11 18.99 -14.61
N GLN A 199 -21.15 18.85 -13.79
CA GLN A 199 -22.37 18.18 -14.23
C GLN A 199 -22.94 18.81 -15.51
N GLY A 200 -22.89 20.13 -15.66
CA GLY A 200 -23.33 20.80 -16.90
C GLY A 200 -22.50 20.42 -18.14
N GLU A 201 -21.18 20.25 -18.00
CA GLU A 201 -20.32 19.75 -19.08
C GLU A 201 -20.61 18.28 -19.41
N MET A 202 -20.90 17.45 -18.39
CA MET A 202 -21.32 16.06 -18.58
C MET A 202 -22.67 15.97 -19.30
N GLU A 203 -23.66 16.78 -18.91
CA GLU A 203 -24.97 16.86 -19.59
C GLU A 203 -24.81 17.31 -21.05
N GLY A 204 -23.99 18.34 -21.30
CA GLY A 204 -23.69 18.79 -22.65
C GLY A 204 -23.02 17.72 -23.52
N MET A 205 -22.13 16.92 -22.94
CA MET A 205 -21.52 15.76 -23.58
C MET A 205 -22.56 14.70 -23.92
N TYR A 206 -23.45 14.34 -22.97
CA TYR A 206 -24.52 13.35 -23.21
C TYR A 206 -25.48 13.79 -24.31
N THR A 207 -25.91 15.05 -24.31
CA THR A 207 -26.78 15.60 -25.35
C THR A 207 -26.10 15.59 -26.73
N ALA A 208 -24.81 15.93 -26.81
CA ALA A 208 -24.07 15.88 -28.07
C ALA A 208 -23.97 14.46 -28.62
N LEU A 209 -23.67 13.47 -27.76
CA LEU A 209 -23.65 12.06 -28.13
C LEU A 209 -25.01 11.56 -28.60
N GLU A 210 -26.08 11.87 -27.85
CA GLU A 210 -27.44 11.46 -28.21
C GLU A 210 -27.85 12.00 -29.59
N ARG A 211 -27.60 13.29 -29.84
CA ARG A 211 -27.87 13.92 -31.15
C ARG A 211 -27.05 13.27 -32.27
N GLY A 212 -25.75 13.09 -32.06
CA GLY A 212 -24.86 12.45 -33.03
C GLY A 212 -25.32 11.02 -33.38
N LEU A 213 -25.56 10.20 -32.36
CA LEU A 213 -26.07 8.83 -32.52
C LEU A 213 -27.43 8.79 -33.23
N GLY A 214 -28.31 9.77 -32.96
CA GLY A 214 -29.58 9.92 -33.66
C GLY A 214 -29.39 10.17 -35.16
N ARG A 215 -28.43 11.01 -35.55
CA ARG A 215 -28.16 11.34 -36.96
C ARG A 215 -27.70 10.14 -37.79
N ILE A 216 -26.96 9.22 -37.18
CA ILE A 216 -26.54 7.96 -37.84
C ILE A 216 -27.56 6.82 -37.68
N GLN A 217 -28.80 7.14 -37.27
CA GLN A 217 -29.89 6.18 -37.06
C GLN A 217 -29.53 5.03 -36.08
N PHE A 218 -28.64 5.26 -35.11
CA PHE A 218 -28.22 4.24 -34.14
C PHE A 218 -29.40 3.65 -33.35
N PHE A 219 -30.44 4.47 -33.10
CA PHE A 219 -31.64 4.08 -32.36
C PHE A 219 -32.71 3.37 -33.21
N LYS A 220 -32.49 3.13 -34.51
CA LYS A 220 -33.49 2.48 -35.37
C LYS A 220 -33.78 1.03 -34.91
N GLY A 221 -35.05 0.64 -35.00
CA GLY A 221 -35.56 -0.68 -34.61
C GLY A 221 -36.04 -0.72 -33.16
N THR A 222 -35.72 -1.78 -32.42
CA THR A 222 -36.19 -2.01 -31.03
C THR A 222 -35.40 -1.25 -29.97
N ARG A 223 -34.37 -0.47 -30.36
CA ARG A 223 -33.49 0.24 -29.44
C ARG A 223 -34.15 1.53 -28.95
N ARG A 224 -34.56 1.57 -27.68
CA ARG A 224 -35.06 2.79 -27.06
C ARG A 224 -33.90 3.76 -26.75
N SER A 225 -33.92 4.96 -27.33
CA SER A 225 -32.86 5.97 -27.14
C SER A 225 -32.57 6.24 -25.66
N ASP A 226 -33.62 6.41 -24.85
CA ASP A 226 -33.50 6.67 -23.42
C ASP A 226 -32.70 5.58 -22.67
N ALA A 227 -32.90 4.31 -23.04
CA ALA A 227 -32.21 3.20 -22.39
C ALA A 227 -30.71 3.20 -22.73
N VAL A 228 -30.38 3.48 -23.99
CA VAL A 228 -28.99 3.63 -24.43
C VAL A 228 -28.34 4.82 -23.75
N VAL A 229 -29.00 5.99 -23.74
CA VAL A 229 -28.44 7.21 -23.13
C VAL A 229 -28.25 7.04 -21.62
N ARG A 230 -29.19 6.39 -20.91
CA ARG A 230 -29.00 6.02 -19.49
C ARG A 230 -27.77 5.12 -19.30
N THR A 231 -27.52 4.20 -20.22
CA THR A 231 -26.36 3.32 -20.17
C THR A 231 -25.06 4.09 -20.40
N LEU A 232 -25.02 4.97 -21.40
CA LEU A 232 -23.89 5.87 -21.66
C LEU A 232 -23.58 6.77 -20.47
N ARG A 233 -24.62 7.36 -19.84
CA ARG A 233 -24.50 8.12 -18.60
C ARG A 233 -23.83 7.30 -17.51
N THR A 234 -24.31 6.07 -17.30
CA THR A 234 -23.79 5.16 -16.28
C THR A 234 -22.33 4.79 -16.52
N VAL A 235 -21.95 4.50 -17.77
CA VAL A 235 -20.56 4.13 -18.12
C VAL A 235 -19.63 5.32 -17.95
N LEU A 236 -19.98 6.47 -18.52
CA LEU A 236 -19.13 7.66 -18.53
C LEU A 236 -19.03 8.34 -17.16
N ALA A 237 -20.05 8.23 -16.31
CA ALA A 237 -19.98 8.74 -14.93
C ALA A 237 -18.97 7.96 -14.08
N ARG A 238 -18.81 6.64 -14.31
CA ARG A 238 -17.82 5.82 -13.59
C ARG A 238 -16.37 6.13 -13.99
N ALA A 239 -16.18 6.75 -15.15
CA ALA A 239 -14.86 7.08 -15.67
C ALA A 239 -14.22 8.33 -15.01
N ASP A 240 -14.98 9.07 -14.19
CA ASP A 240 -14.54 10.29 -13.48
C ASP A 240 -13.77 11.28 -14.38
N LEU A 241 -14.41 11.60 -15.52
CA LEU A 241 -13.81 12.38 -16.60
C LEU A 241 -13.41 13.80 -16.16
N ASP A 242 -12.27 14.25 -16.65
CA ASP A 242 -11.90 15.66 -16.59
C ASP A 242 -12.60 16.49 -17.67
N ARG A 243 -12.48 17.82 -17.57
CA ARG A 243 -13.09 18.75 -18.53
C ARG A 243 -12.62 18.53 -19.97
N ARG A 244 -11.36 18.17 -20.17
CA ARG A 244 -10.79 17.95 -21.52
C ARG A 244 -11.37 16.67 -22.13
N GLU A 245 -11.46 15.62 -21.34
CA GLU A 245 -12.02 14.33 -21.74
C GLU A 245 -13.51 14.44 -22.07
N SER A 246 -14.30 15.11 -21.22
CA SER A 246 -15.72 15.32 -21.50
C SER A 246 -15.95 16.16 -22.77
N ARG A 247 -15.11 17.17 -23.01
CA ARG A 247 -15.14 17.97 -24.25
C ARG A 247 -14.73 17.18 -25.48
N LEU A 248 -13.74 16.30 -25.37
CA LEU A 248 -13.33 15.44 -26.47
C LEU A 248 -14.50 14.54 -26.89
N ILE A 249 -15.15 13.90 -25.93
CA ILE A 249 -16.31 13.03 -26.18
C ILE A 249 -17.50 13.85 -26.71
N GLN A 250 -17.74 15.04 -26.17
CA GLN A 250 -18.75 15.96 -26.68
C GLN A 250 -18.48 16.33 -28.15
N ALA A 251 -17.22 16.61 -28.49
CA ALA A 251 -16.81 16.92 -29.85
C ALA A 251 -17.02 15.73 -30.80
N ILE A 252 -16.79 14.48 -30.35
CA ILE A 252 -17.15 13.28 -31.14
C ILE A 252 -18.64 13.30 -31.49
N GLY A 253 -19.51 13.58 -30.52
CA GLY A 253 -20.96 13.69 -30.75
C GLY A 253 -21.33 14.75 -31.79
N PHE A 254 -20.70 15.93 -31.73
CA PHE A 254 -20.90 16.98 -32.73
C PHE A 254 -20.36 16.59 -34.12
N GLU A 255 -19.18 15.98 -34.18
CA GLU A 255 -18.50 15.66 -35.43
C GLU A 255 -19.23 14.60 -36.25
N ILE A 256 -19.94 13.68 -35.59
CA ILE A 256 -20.87 12.77 -36.28
C ILE A 256 -21.87 13.57 -37.11
N GLY A 257 -22.44 14.63 -36.55
CA GLY A 257 -23.37 15.50 -37.27
C GLY A 257 -22.72 16.28 -38.40
N HIS A 258 -21.61 16.97 -38.10
CA HIS A 258 -20.90 17.74 -39.13
C HIS A 258 -20.48 16.89 -40.32
N TYR A 259 -20.05 15.64 -40.10
CA TYR A 259 -19.72 14.72 -41.16
C TYR A 259 -20.92 14.45 -42.09
N MET A 260 -22.09 14.19 -41.51
CA MET A 260 -23.33 13.93 -42.27
C MET A 260 -23.74 15.14 -43.11
N ASP A 261 -23.64 16.36 -42.55
CA ASP A 261 -23.95 17.61 -43.26
C ASP A 261 -23.01 17.83 -44.45
N ARG A 262 -21.70 17.67 -44.25
CA ARG A 262 -20.69 17.86 -45.30
C ARG A 262 -20.88 16.93 -46.50
N HIS A 263 -21.45 15.75 -46.28
CA HIS A 263 -21.65 14.74 -47.32
C HIS A 263 -23.09 14.70 -47.85
N GLY A 264 -23.97 15.62 -47.43
CA GLY A 264 -25.35 15.68 -47.91
C GLY A 264 -26.18 14.44 -47.60
N ILE A 265 -25.78 13.66 -46.59
CA ILE A 265 -26.48 12.44 -46.18
C ILE A 265 -27.61 12.87 -45.24
N GLY A 266 -28.71 13.37 -45.83
CA GLY A 266 -29.94 13.68 -45.10
C GLY A 266 -30.62 12.41 -44.61
N THR A 267 -31.30 12.48 -43.47
CA THR A 267 -32.16 11.39 -42.98
C THR A 267 -33.19 11.07 -44.05
N ALA A 268 -33.03 9.97 -44.76
CA ALA A 268 -34.06 9.46 -45.67
C ALA A 268 -35.37 9.36 -44.89
N ASP A 269 -36.43 9.90 -45.49
CA ASP A 269 -37.77 10.06 -44.96
C ASP A 269 -38.25 8.86 -44.13
N THR A 270 -38.93 9.19 -43.03
CA THR A 270 -39.86 8.30 -42.35
C THR A 270 -40.79 7.68 -43.41
N PRO A 271 -40.94 6.34 -43.49
CA PRO A 271 -42.02 5.77 -44.30
C PRO A 271 -43.32 6.28 -43.72
N THR A 272 -44.12 6.97 -44.53
CA THR A 272 -45.49 7.32 -44.24
C THR A 272 -46.29 6.06 -43.89
N GLU A 273 -47.18 6.16 -42.90
CA GLU A 273 -48.16 5.14 -42.49
C GLU A 273 -49.22 4.88 -43.59
N GLU A 274 -48.80 4.50 -44.79
CA GLU A 274 -49.72 4.20 -45.91
C GLU A 274 -49.57 2.81 -46.54
N ASP A 275 -48.71 1.93 -46.02
CA ASP A 275 -48.70 0.51 -46.40
C ASP A 275 -48.99 -0.38 -45.19
N ALA A 276 -50.26 -0.34 -44.75
CA ALA A 276 -50.89 -1.37 -43.92
C ALA A 276 -51.21 -2.63 -44.73
#